data_AF-D6PNQ7-F1
#
_entry.id   AF-D6PNQ7-F1
#
_cell.length_a   1.000
_cell.length_b   1.000
_cell.length_c   1.000
_cell.angle_alpha   90.00
_cell.angle_beta   90.00
_cell.angle_gamma   90.00
#
_symmetry.space_group_name_H-M   'P 1'
#
loop_
_entity.id
_entity.type
_entity.pdbx_description
1 polymer ?
#
loop_
_entity_poly.entity_id
_entity_poly.type
_entity_poly.pdbx_seq_one_letter_code
_entity_poly.pdbx_strand_id
1 'polypeptide(L)'
;DPRSSFARQGGLELVGQRLGKLAEMCGVPFEFHGAALCCTEVEIEKLGVRNGEALAVNFPLVLHHMPDESVTVENHRDRLLRLVKRLSPNVVTLVEQEANTNTAPFLPRFVETMNHYLAVFESIDVKLARDHKERINVEQHCLAREVVNLIACEGVEREERHEPLGKWRSRFHMAGFKPYPLSSYVNATIKGLLESYSEKYT
;
A
#
# COMPACT_ATOMS: atom_id res chain seq x y z
N ASP A 1 5.02 -3.18 -8.18
CA ASP A 1 6.32 -3.28 -8.89
C ASP A 1 6.22 -2.62 -10.27
N PRO A 2 7.06 -1.63 -10.62
CA PRO A 2 7.18 -1.15 -12.01
C PRO A 2 7.59 -2.25 -13.01
N ARG A 3 8.05 -3.42 -12.52
CA ARG A 3 8.34 -4.63 -13.31
C ARG A 3 7.22 -5.67 -13.29
N SER A 4 6.05 -5.35 -12.73
CA SER A 4 4.87 -6.19 -12.92
C SER A 4 4.64 -6.38 -14.42
N SER A 5 4.62 -7.63 -14.88
CA SER A 5 4.29 -7.98 -16.28
C SER A 5 2.88 -7.52 -16.70
N PHE A 6 2.09 -6.97 -15.76
CA PHE A 6 0.79 -6.35 -15.98
C PHE A 6 0.83 -4.82 -16.08
N ALA A 7 1.98 -4.17 -15.83
CA ALA A 7 2.16 -2.74 -16.05
C ALA A 7 2.20 -2.47 -17.56
N ARG A 8 1.02 -2.26 -18.15
CA ARG A 8 0.88 -1.82 -19.54
C ARG A 8 1.83 -0.63 -19.77
N GLN A 9 2.72 -0.75 -20.75
CA GLN A 9 3.51 0.37 -21.28
C GLN A 9 2.57 1.57 -21.52
N GLY A 10 2.91 2.73 -20.97
CA GLY A 10 2.09 3.96 -21.00
C GLY A 10 1.25 4.25 -19.76
N GLY A 11 1.29 3.40 -18.71
CA GLY A 11 0.47 3.58 -17.49
C GLY A 11 0.66 4.93 -16.79
N LEU A 12 1.91 5.31 -16.49
CA LEU A 12 2.21 6.57 -15.79
C LEU A 12 1.89 7.82 -16.65
N GLU A 13 2.13 7.75 -17.95
CA GLU A 13 1.82 8.86 -18.86
C GLU A 13 0.31 9.10 -18.93
N LEU A 14 -0.48 8.03 -19.08
CA LEU A 14 -1.95 8.12 -19.09
C LEU A 14 -2.49 8.65 -17.75
N VAL A 15 -1.90 8.25 -16.62
CA VAL A 15 -2.24 8.79 -15.30
C VAL A 15 -1.96 10.29 -15.24
N GLY A 16 -0.77 10.73 -15.66
CA GLY A 16 -0.41 12.14 -15.72
C GLY A 16 -1.35 12.96 -16.59
N GLN A 17 -1.71 12.46 -17.78
CA GLN A 17 -2.67 13.12 -18.67
C GLN A 17 -4.06 13.25 -18.03
N ARG A 18 -4.56 12.20 -17.36
CA ARG A 18 -5.87 12.23 -16.69
C ARG A 18 -5.88 13.21 -15.52
N LEU A 19 -4.83 13.21 -14.70
CA LEU A 19 -4.69 14.14 -13.58
C LEU A 19 -4.56 15.59 -14.06
N GLY A 20 -3.81 15.82 -15.15
CA GLY A 20 -3.67 17.15 -15.76
C GLY A 20 -5.01 17.71 -16.24
N LYS A 21 -5.83 16.91 -16.92
CA LYS A 21 -7.18 17.31 -17.33
C LYS A 21 -8.07 17.66 -16.14
N LEU A 22 -8.02 16.87 -15.07
CA LEU A 22 -8.79 17.14 -13.86
C LEU A 22 -8.33 18.42 -13.17
N ALA A 23 -7.02 18.66 -13.10
CA ALA A 23 -6.46 19.88 -12.53
C ALA A 23 -6.86 21.13 -13.33
N GLU A 24 -6.86 21.05 -14.66
CA GLU A 24 -7.34 22.11 -15.56
C GLU A 24 -8.83 22.44 -15.31
N MET A 25 -9.68 21.41 -15.21
CA MET A 25 -11.10 21.58 -14.89
C MET A 25 -11.33 22.24 -13.52
N CYS A 26 -10.43 21.98 -12.55
CA CYS A 26 -10.48 22.58 -11.22
C CYS A 26 -9.78 23.96 -11.15
N GLY A 27 -9.13 24.42 -12.22
CA GLY A 27 -8.37 25.67 -12.23
C GLY A 27 -7.12 25.65 -11.35
N VAL A 28 -6.52 24.49 -11.12
CA VAL A 28 -5.35 24.30 -10.24
C VAL A 28 -4.09 24.10 -11.09
N PRO A 29 -3.02 24.90 -10.89
CA PRO A 29 -1.71 24.63 -11.50
C PRO A 29 -1.16 23.27 -11.05
N PHE A 30 -0.77 22.43 -12.00
CA PHE A 30 -0.42 21.03 -11.71
C PHE A 30 0.71 20.53 -12.61
N GLU A 31 1.62 19.77 -12.01
CA GLU A 31 2.68 19.02 -12.69
C GLU A 31 2.65 17.56 -12.22
N PHE A 32 2.84 16.62 -13.16
CA PHE A 32 2.97 15.20 -12.85
C PHE A 32 4.35 14.69 -13.27
N HIS A 33 5.10 14.16 -12.32
CA HIS A 33 6.44 13.60 -12.53
C HIS A 33 6.39 12.08 -12.30
N GLY A 34 6.17 11.32 -13.37
CA GLY A 34 6.12 9.85 -13.30
C GLY A 34 7.52 9.26 -13.13
N ALA A 35 7.73 8.49 -12.07
CA ALA A 35 9.00 7.82 -11.78
C ALA A 35 8.83 6.30 -11.74
N ALA A 36 9.35 5.59 -12.75
CA ALA A 36 9.36 4.12 -12.80
C ALA A 36 10.52 3.56 -11.96
N LEU A 37 10.43 3.72 -10.64
CA LEU A 37 11.49 3.34 -9.70
C LEU A 37 11.10 2.12 -8.88
N CYS A 38 12.05 1.22 -8.65
CA CYS A 38 11.89 0.16 -7.67
C CYS A 38 12.02 0.75 -6.26
N CYS A 39 11.11 0.41 -5.33
CA CYS A 39 11.17 0.90 -3.94
C CYS A 39 12.48 0.54 -3.23
N THR A 40 13.16 -0.52 -3.68
CA THR A 40 14.48 -0.93 -3.18
C THR A 40 15.65 -0.12 -3.77
N GLU A 41 15.42 0.79 -4.70
CA GLU A 41 16.45 1.56 -5.43
C GLU A 41 16.15 3.07 -5.47
N VAL A 42 15.16 3.52 -4.69
CA VAL A 42 14.81 4.95 -4.61
C VAL A 42 15.95 5.74 -3.97
N GLU A 43 16.34 6.81 -4.65
CA GLU A 43 17.33 7.80 -4.23
C GLU A 43 16.68 9.18 -4.19
N ILE A 44 17.15 10.05 -3.30
CA ILE A 44 16.54 11.38 -3.05
C ILE A 44 16.56 12.23 -4.33
N GLU A 45 17.67 12.15 -5.05
CA GLU A 45 17.98 12.92 -6.24
C GLU A 45 17.00 12.61 -7.38
N LYS A 46 16.40 11.41 -7.38
CA LYS A 46 15.42 10.97 -8.39
C LYS A 46 13.99 11.42 -8.11
N LEU A 47 13.73 12.01 -6.94
CA LEU A 47 12.38 12.42 -6.51
C LEU A 47 12.01 13.84 -6.93
N GLY A 48 12.98 14.66 -7.35
CA GLY A 48 12.72 16.01 -7.86
C GLY A 48 12.14 16.98 -6.82
N VAL A 49 12.39 16.76 -5.53
CA VAL A 49 11.88 17.62 -4.43
C VAL A 49 12.49 19.02 -4.54
N ARG A 50 11.64 20.05 -4.54
CA ARG A 50 12.04 21.46 -4.63
C ARG A 50 12.04 22.11 -3.24
N ASN A 51 13.03 22.97 -2.99
CA ASN A 51 13.10 23.72 -1.73
C ASN A 51 11.96 24.74 -1.64
N GLY A 52 11.34 24.85 -0.47
CA GLY A 52 10.25 25.80 -0.20
C GLY A 52 8.84 25.25 -0.42
N GLU A 53 8.69 24.05 -0.97
CA GLU A 53 7.39 23.38 -1.11
C GLU A 53 7.07 22.52 0.11
N ALA A 54 5.78 22.42 0.45
CA ALA A 54 5.32 21.47 1.45
C ALA A 54 5.32 20.05 0.87
N LEU A 55 5.90 19.09 1.60
CA LEU A 55 6.07 17.72 1.12
C LEU A 55 5.15 16.75 1.88
N ALA A 56 4.31 16.04 1.14
CA ALA A 56 3.56 14.89 1.63
C ALA A 56 4.07 13.61 0.94
N VAL A 57 4.25 12.54 1.71
CA VAL A 57 4.63 11.22 1.18
C VAL A 57 3.55 10.21 1.53
N ASN A 58 3.09 9.44 0.53
CA ASN A 58 2.04 8.44 0.70
C ASN A 58 2.56 7.04 0.34
N PHE A 59 2.36 6.08 1.24
CA PHE A 59 2.64 4.67 1.03
C PHE A 59 1.34 3.85 1.01
N PRO A 60 0.67 3.71 -0.16
CA PRO A 60 -0.54 2.91 -0.28
C PRO A 60 -0.21 1.47 -0.67
N LEU A 61 -0.36 0.53 0.26
CA LEU A 61 -0.27 -0.92 0.02
C LEU A 61 1.02 -1.33 -0.72
N VAL A 62 2.17 -0.84 -0.24
CA VAL A 62 3.43 -0.97 -0.99
C VAL A 62 4.60 -1.46 -0.14
N LEU A 63 4.64 -1.13 1.15
CA LEU A 63 5.79 -1.48 1.99
C LEU A 63 5.81 -2.97 2.34
N HIS A 64 4.64 -3.62 2.39
CA HIS A 64 4.57 -5.07 2.60
C HIS A 64 5.22 -5.88 1.47
N HIS A 65 5.30 -5.36 0.25
CA HIS A 65 6.02 -6.02 -0.85
C HIS A 65 7.54 -5.90 -0.77
N MET A 66 8.06 -5.00 0.08
CA MET A 66 9.50 -4.79 0.18
C MET A 66 10.15 -5.91 1.01
N PRO A 67 11.31 -6.44 0.58
CA PRO A 67 12.06 -7.39 1.37
C PRO A 67 12.43 -6.81 2.73
N ASP A 68 12.27 -7.63 3.76
CA ASP A 68 12.57 -7.29 5.14
C ASP A 68 13.88 -7.96 5.60
N GLU A 69 14.17 -7.83 6.90
CA GLU A 69 15.33 -8.42 7.54
C GLU A 69 15.43 -9.96 7.44
N SER A 70 14.33 -10.66 7.14
CA SER A 70 14.33 -12.12 6.94
C SER A 70 14.84 -12.55 5.57
N VAL A 71 14.85 -11.63 4.60
CA VAL A 71 15.24 -11.89 3.21
C VAL A 71 16.61 -11.30 2.89
N THR A 72 16.91 -10.12 3.43
CA THR A 72 18.16 -9.40 3.17
C THR A 72 18.63 -8.61 4.38
N VAL A 73 19.95 -8.53 4.57
CA VAL A 73 20.57 -7.71 5.61
C VAL A 73 20.39 -6.21 5.38
N GLU A 74 20.03 -5.80 4.16
CA GLU A 74 19.92 -4.39 3.79
C GLU A 74 18.68 -3.69 4.36
N ASN A 75 17.69 -4.45 4.87
CA ASN A 75 16.44 -3.97 5.48
C ASN A 75 15.86 -2.75 4.73
N HIS A 76 15.39 -3.01 3.50
CA HIS A 76 14.99 -1.96 2.56
C HIS A 76 13.84 -1.09 3.08
N ARG A 77 12.93 -1.66 3.89
CA ARG A 77 11.84 -0.94 4.54
C ARG A 77 12.37 0.20 5.41
N ASP A 78 13.27 -0.13 6.33
CA ASP A 78 13.83 0.87 7.25
C ASP A 78 14.72 1.87 6.51
N ARG A 79 15.48 1.43 5.51
CA ARG A 79 16.28 2.32 4.65
C ARG A 79 15.40 3.35 3.94
N LEU A 80 14.28 2.94 3.35
CA LEU A 80 13.34 3.82 2.67
C LEU A 80 12.68 4.82 3.64
N LEU A 81 12.26 4.36 4.82
CA LEU A 81 11.69 5.25 5.84
C LEU A 81 12.70 6.31 6.31
N ARG A 82 13.97 5.92 6.54
CA ARG A 82 15.03 6.88 6.87
C ARG A 82 15.33 7.84 5.72
N LEU A 83 15.29 7.37 4.47
CA LEU A 83 15.43 8.21 3.29
C LEU A 83 14.33 9.27 3.26
N VAL A 84 13.07 8.87 3.41
CA VAL A 84 11.93 9.79 3.45
C VAL A 84 12.06 10.76 4.62
N LYS A 85 12.54 10.30 5.79
CA LYS A 85 12.77 11.20 6.92
C LYS A 85 13.76 12.32 6.59
N ARG A 86 14.82 12.04 5.82
CA ARG A 86 15.82 13.05 5.38
C ARG A 86 15.22 14.14 4.48
N LEU A 87 14.15 13.82 3.75
CA LEU A 87 13.40 14.81 2.95
C LEU A 87 12.62 15.80 3.81
N SER A 88 12.55 15.57 5.13
CA SER A 88 11.81 16.41 6.08
C SER A 88 10.34 16.66 5.68
N PRO A 89 9.56 15.61 5.36
CA PRO A 89 8.17 15.77 4.92
C PRO A 89 7.31 16.37 6.03
N ASN A 90 6.31 17.16 5.63
CA ASN A 90 5.29 17.70 6.52
C ASN A 90 4.39 16.58 7.06
N VAL A 91 4.07 15.60 6.21
CA VAL A 91 3.24 14.45 6.58
C VAL A 91 3.64 13.21 5.79
N VAL A 92 3.54 12.05 6.45
CA VAL A 92 3.64 10.75 5.78
C VAL A 92 2.39 9.94 6.11
N THR A 93 1.74 9.41 5.08
CA THR A 93 0.59 8.51 5.23
C THR A 93 1.00 7.08 4.90
N LEU A 94 0.51 6.14 5.69
CA LEU A 94 0.70 4.70 5.52
C LEU A 94 -0.68 4.04 5.46
N VAL A 95 -0.90 3.25 4.41
CA VAL A 95 -2.08 2.38 4.29
C VAL A 95 -1.56 0.98 4.00
N GLU A 96 -1.79 0.06 4.94
CA GLU A 96 -1.28 -1.32 4.89
C GLU A 96 -2.35 -2.28 5.41
N GLN A 97 -2.26 -3.56 5.02
CA GLN A 97 -3.15 -4.60 5.52
C GLN A 97 -2.77 -4.98 6.96
N GLU A 98 -3.76 -5.07 7.85
CA GLU A 98 -3.57 -5.51 9.23
C GLU A 98 -3.57 -7.05 9.29
N ALA A 99 -2.40 -7.66 9.16
CA ALA A 99 -2.21 -9.10 9.29
C ALA A 99 -0.78 -9.44 9.74
N ASN A 100 -0.63 -10.52 10.49
CA ASN A 100 0.69 -11.04 10.90
C ASN A 100 1.13 -12.23 10.03
N THR A 101 1.36 -11.99 8.74
CA THR A 101 1.77 -13.04 7.79
C THR A 101 3.25 -13.02 7.44
N ASN A 102 4.02 -12.04 7.92
CA ASN A 102 5.43 -11.96 7.60
C ASN A 102 6.32 -12.85 8.49
N THR A 103 6.26 -12.64 9.81
CA THR A 103 7.16 -13.26 10.80
C THR A 103 6.65 -14.58 11.38
N ALA A 104 5.42 -14.96 11.06
CA ALA A 104 4.79 -16.17 11.57
C ALA A 104 5.32 -17.44 10.85
N PRO A 105 5.54 -18.56 11.58
CA PRO A 105 5.76 -19.86 10.97
C PRO A 105 4.57 -20.28 10.08
N PHE A 106 4.77 -21.29 9.23
CA PHE A 106 3.80 -21.70 8.23
C PHE A 106 2.37 -21.89 8.77
N LEU A 107 2.17 -22.72 9.79
CA LEU A 107 0.81 -23.06 10.25
C LEU A 107 0.05 -21.83 10.79
N PRO A 108 0.61 -21.01 11.71
CA PRO A 108 -0.02 -19.76 12.12
C PRO A 108 -0.26 -18.80 10.94
N ARG A 109 0.70 -18.67 10.02
CA ARG A 109 0.54 -17.83 8.82
C ARG A 109 -0.60 -18.29 7.93
N PHE A 110 -0.73 -19.61 7.73
CA PHE A 110 -1.81 -20.20 6.96
C PHE A 110 -3.17 -19.87 7.59
N VAL A 111 -3.31 -20.08 8.90
CA VAL A 111 -4.55 -19.78 9.63
C VAL A 111 -4.90 -18.29 9.53
N GLU A 112 -3.93 -17.41 9.76
CA GLU A 112 -4.10 -15.95 9.64
C GLU A 112 -4.54 -15.55 8.22
N THR A 113 -3.88 -16.10 7.19
CA THR A 113 -4.21 -15.86 5.79
C THR A 113 -5.65 -16.30 5.49
N MET A 114 -6.02 -17.52 5.87
CA MET A 114 -7.37 -18.02 5.62
C MET A 114 -8.45 -17.19 6.34
N ASN A 115 -8.19 -16.78 7.59
CA ASN A 115 -9.13 -15.94 8.34
C ASN A 115 -9.28 -14.55 7.70
N HIS A 116 -8.17 -13.91 7.31
CA HIS A 116 -8.19 -12.59 6.67
C HIS A 116 -8.95 -12.63 5.35
N TYR A 117 -8.58 -13.53 4.44
CA TYR A 117 -9.21 -13.58 3.13
C TYR A 117 -10.65 -14.10 3.20
N LEU A 118 -11.01 -14.98 4.13
CA LEU A 118 -12.41 -15.35 4.33
C LEU A 118 -13.29 -14.11 4.55
N ALA A 119 -12.89 -13.21 5.45
CA ALA A 119 -13.63 -11.96 5.70
C ALA A 119 -13.71 -11.07 4.44
N VAL A 120 -12.62 -10.99 3.66
CA VAL A 120 -12.61 -10.25 2.38
C VAL A 120 -13.59 -10.84 1.38
N PHE A 121 -13.56 -12.16 1.15
CA PHE A 121 -14.45 -12.86 0.22
C PHE A 121 -15.91 -12.78 0.67
N GLU A 122 -16.20 -12.90 1.97
CA GLU A 122 -17.55 -12.72 2.52
C GLU A 122 -18.05 -11.29 2.27
N SER A 123 -17.20 -10.28 2.44
CA SER A 123 -17.58 -8.88 2.16
C SER A 123 -17.96 -8.65 0.69
N ILE A 124 -17.27 -9.33 -0.23
CA ILE A 124 -17.58 -9.29 -1.66
C ILE A 124 -18.87 -10.06 -1.96
N ASP A 125 -19.09 -11.24 -1.36
CA ASP A 125 -20.28 -12.08 -1.56
C ASP A 125 -21.56 -11.38 -1.11
N VAL A 126 -21.48 -10.53 -0.08
CA VAL A 126 -22.61 -9.69 0.36
C VAL A 126 -23.01 -8.65 -0.69
N LYS A 127 -22.07 -8.14 -1.48
CA LYS A 127 -22.32 -6.99 -2.37
C LYS A 127 -22.50 -7.35 -3.85
N LEU A 128 -21.78 -8.36 -4.33
CA LEU A 128 -21.71 -8.68 -5.77
C LEU A 128 -22.18 -10.11 -6.03
N ALA A 129 -23.01 -10.30 -7.07
CA ALA A 129 -23.43 -11.62 -7.52
C ALA A 129 -22.25 -12.48 -7.95
N ARG A 130 -22.36 -13.80 -7.80
CA ARG A 130 -21.25 -14.75 -8.07
C ARG A 130 -20.81 -14.82 -9.53
N ASP A 131 -21.70 -14.49 -10.45
CA ASP A 131 -21.44 -14.42 -11.90
C ASP A 131 -20.96 -13.02 -12.35
N HIS A 132 -20.83 -12.06 -11.43
CA HIS A 132 -20.37 -10.72 -11.73
C HIS A 132 -18.91 -10.75 -12.21
N LYS A 133 -18.67 -10.32 -13.46
CA LYS A 133 -17.35 -10.45 -14.11
C LYS A 133 -16.22 -9.74 -13.35
N GLU A 134 -16.48 -8.56 -12.79
CA GLU A 134 -15.46 -7.83 -12.03
C GLU A 134 -15.15 -8.50 -10.69
N ARG A 135 -16.15 -9.16 -10.07
CA ARG A 135 -15.93 -9.94 -8.85
C ARG A 135 -14.99 -11.10 -9.15
N ILE A 136 -15.31 -11.89 -10.18
CA ILE A 136 -14.49 -13.03 -10.61
C ILE A 136 -13.07 -12.57 -10.92
N ASN A 137 -12.91 -11.44 -11.62
CA ASN A 137 -11.59 -10.89 -11.94
C ASN A 137 -10.79 -10.54 -10.67
N VAL A 138 -11.38 -9.80 -9.72
CA VAL A 138 -10.70 -9.45 -8.46
C VAL A 138 -10.36 -10.70 -7.64
N GLU A 139 -11.31 -11.62 -7.49
CA GLU A 139 -11.10 -12.87 -6.73
C GLU A 139 -9.98 -13.73 -7.34
N GLN A 140 -9.96 -13.91 -8.66
CA GLN A 140 -9.00 -14.79 -9.34
C GLN A 140 -7.63 -14.14 -9.59
N HIS A 141 -7.60 -12.87 -9.97
CA HIS A 141 -6.40 -12.22 -10.47
C HIS A 141 -5.75 -11.24 -9.49
N CYS A 142 -6.41 -10.95 -8.37
CA CYS A 142 -5.82 -10.20 -7.26
C CYS A 142 -5.72 -11.10 -6.03
N LEU A 143 -6.86 -11.43 -5.41
CA LEU A 143 -6.89 -12.07 -4.09
C LEU A 143 -6.26 -13.48 -4.10
N ALA A 144 -6.61 -14.32 -5.08
CA ALA A 144 -6.06 -15.68 -5.15
C ALA A 144 -4.55 -15.68 -5.37
N ARG A 145 -3.99 -14.68 -6.07
CA ARG A 145 -2.54 -14.58 -6.26
C ARG A 145 -1.81 -14.23 -4.98
N GLU A 146 -2.36 -13.31 -4.19
CA GLU A 146 -1.81 -12.96 -2.88
C GLU A 146 -1.87 -14.17 -1.93
N VAL A 147 -3.01 -14.86 -1.87
CA VAL A 147 -3.18 -16.09 -1.07
C VAL A 147 -2.15 -17.16 -1.45
N VAL A 148 -1.95 -17.39 -2.75
CA VAL A 148 -0.95 -18.35 -3.23
C VAL A 148 0.46 -17.92 -2.82
N ASN A 149 0.81 -16.64 -2.95
CA ASN A 149 2.14 -16.16 -2.56
C ASN A 149 2.39 -16.31 -1.05
N LEU A 150 1.38 -16.01 -0.22
CA LEU A 150 1.46 -16.13 1.25
C LEU A 150 1.63 -17.58 1.73
N ILE A 151 1.02 -18.54 1.03
CA ILE A 151 0.97 -19.95 1.45
C ILE A 151 2.06 -20.79 0.78
N ALA A 152 2.23 -20.65 -0.54
CA ALA A 152 3.02 -21.57 -1.36
C ALA A 152 4.46 -21.10 -1.60
N CYS A 153 4.78 -19.82 -1.38
CA CYS A 153 6.12 -19.28 -1.57
C CYS A 153 6.86 -19.11 -0.25
N GLU A 154 8.19 -19.13 -0.29
CA GLU A 154 9.07 -18.86 0.85
C GLU A 154 10.30 -18.07 0.41
N GLY A 155 11.09 -17.58 1.38
CA GLY A 155 12.32 -16.85 1.09
C GLY A 155 12.09 -15.66 0.14
N VAL A 156 12.96 -15.47 -0.85
CA VAL A 156 12.85 -14.36 -1.81
C VAL A 156 11.60 -14.43 -2.71
N GLU A 157 11.01 -15.61 -2.89
CA GLU A 157 9.83 -15.80 -3.75
C GLU A 157 8.52 -15.36 -3.08
N ARG A 158 8.51 -15.30 -1.75
CA ARG A 158 7.37 -14.74 -1.00
C ARG A 158 7.51 -13.23 -0.93
N GLU A 159 6.69 -12.55 -1.71
CA GLU A 159 6.63 -11.09 -1.83
C GLU A 159 5.60 -10.50 -0.85
N GLU A 160 4.51 -11.21 -0.60
CA GLU A 160 3.46 -10.81 0.34
C GLU A 160 3.91 -11.01 1.79
N ARG A 161 4.12 -9.88 2.49
CA ARG A 161 4.72 -9.83 3.82
C ARG A 161 4.09 -8.75 4.69
N HIS A 162 2.81 -8.93 4.98
CA HIS A 162 2.04 -8.02 5.84
C HIS A 162 2.58 -8.04 7.27
N GLU A 163 2.55 -6.87 7.90
CA GLU A 163 2.92 -6.68 9.30
C GLU A 163 1.80 -5.97 10.04
N PRO A 164 1.57 -6.30 11.32
CA PRO A 164 0.57 -5.60 12.12
C PRO A 164 0.97 -4.14 12.34
N LEU A 165 -0.01 -3.27 12.58
CA LEU A 165 0.15 -1.83 12.82
C LEU A 165 1.20 -1.55 13.90
N GLY A 166 1.26 -2.38 14.95
CA GLY A 166 2.27 -2.27 16.01
C GLY A 166 3.71 -2.32 15.48
N LYS A 167 3.99 -3.20 14.52
CA LYS A 167 5.33 -3.32 13.90
C LYS A 167 5.61 -2.13 12.98
N TRP A 168 4.64 -1.71 12.17
CA TRP A 168 4.77 -0.49 11.37
C TRP A 168 5.03 0.75 12.21
N ARG A 169 4.29 0.93 13.32
CA ARG A 169 4.52 2.03 14.27
C ARG A 169 5.94 2.02 14.83
N SER A 170 6.47 0.86 15.19
CA SER A 170 7.85 0.71 15.64
C SER A 170 8.85 1.10 14.56
N ARG A 171 8.69 0.63 13.31
CA ARG A 171 9.57 1.01 12.19
C ARG A 171 9.58 2.52 11.95
N PHE A 172 8.41 3.16 11.91
CA PHE A 172 8.29 4.60 11.76
C PHE A 172 8.92 5.36 12.93
N HIS A 173 8.71 4.90 14.16
CA HIS A 173 9.32 5.50 15.35
C HIS A 173 10.85 5.43 15.30
N MET A 174 11.42 4.27 14.96
CA MET A 174 12.86 4.08 14.81
C MET A 174 13.46 4.91 13.66
N ALA A 175 12.67 5.21 12.62
CA ALA A 175 13.07 6.13 11.55
C ALA A 175 12.92 7.62 11.94
N GLY A 176 12.46 7.94 13.15
CA GLY A 176 12.34 9.31 13.66
C GLY A 176 11.01 9.99 13.34
N PHE A 177 9.98 9.23 12.94
CA PHE A 177 8.61 9.74 12.83
C PHE A 177 7.88 9.65 14.16
N LYS A 178 6.84 10.48 14.29
CA LYS A 178 5.91 10.46 15.41
C LYS A 178 4.50 10.29 14.84
N PRO A 179 3.64 9.45 15.46
CA PRO A 179 2.27 9.32 15.02
C PRO A 179 1.54 10.65 15.18
N TYR A 180 0.67 10.96 14.23
CA TYR A 180 -0.23 12.10 14.28
C TYR A 180 -1.67 11.59 14.20
N PRO A 181 -2.55 11.96 15.14
CA PRO A 181 -3.92 11.46 15.15
C PRO A 181 -4.71 12.02 13.95
N LEU A 182 -5.60 11.21 13.39
CA LEU A 182 -6.59 11.70 12.43
C LEU A 182 -7.55 12.65 13.15
N SER A 183 -7.98 13.70 12.45
CA SER A 183 -8.94 14.66 13.01
C SER A 183 -10.32 14.03 13.18
N SER A 184 -11.15 14.60 14.06
CA SER A 184 -12.54 14.17 14.23
C SER A 184 -13.34 14.26 12.93
N TYR A 185 -13.07 15.27 12.10
CA TYR A 185 -13.67 15.42 10.78
C TYR A 185 -13.31 14.26 9.85
N VAL A 186 -12.03 13.86 9.80
CA VAL A 186 -11.59 12.72 8.99
C VAL A 186 -12.23 11.43 9.48
N ASN A 187 -12.25 11.19 10.80
CA ASN A 187 -12.89 10.01 11.37
C ASN A 187 -14.40 9.95 11.05
N ALA A 188 -15.10 11.09 11.13
CA ALA A 188 -16.51 11.16 10.75
C ALA A 188 -16.73 10.89 9.25
N THR A 189 -15.82 11.38 8.39
CA THR A 189 -15.87 11.13 6.95
C THR A 189 -15.67 9.65 6.63
N ILE A 190 -14.70 8.99 7.28
CA ILE A 190 -14.47 7.54 7.16
C ILE A 190 -15.73 6.78 7.58
N LYS A 191 -16.28 7.12 8.75
CA LYS A 191 -17.49 6.47 9.26
C LYS A 191 -18.68 6.61 8.30
N GLY A 192 -18.96 7.82 7.83
CA GLY A 192 -20.04 8.06 6.87
C GLY A 192 -19.83 7.33 5.54
N LEU A 193 -18.58 7.20 5.08
CA LEU A 193 -18.25 6.41 3.90
C LEU A 193 -18.57 4.93 4.13
N LEU A 194 -18.12 4.34 5.24
CA LEU A 194 -18.39 2.93 5.55
C LEU A 194 -19.89 2.63 5.65
N GLU A 195 -20.63 3.49 6.35
CA GLU A 195 -22.10 3.41 6.49
C GLU A 195 -22.81 3.50 5.13
N SER A 196 -22.27 4.24 4.16
CA SER A 196 -22.83 4.31 2.81
C SER A 196 -22.71 3.00 2.01
N TYR A 197 -21.77 2.12 2.39
CA TYR A 197 -21.59 0.81 1.76
C TYR A 197 -22.37 -0.30 2.49
N SER A 198 -22.24 -0.37 3.82
CA SER A 198 -22.87 -1.39 4.67
C SER A 198 -22.77 -1.04 6.15
N GLU A 199 -23.85 -1.27 6.90
CA GLU A 199 -23.88 -1.14 8.37
C GLU A 199 -22.96 -2.15 9.09
N LYS A 200 -22.42 -3.15 8.36
CA LYS A 200 -21.53 -4.17 8.92
C LYS A 200 -20.06 -3.75 8.96
N TYR A 201 -19.69 -2.68 8.26
CA TYR A 201 -18.33 -2.14 8.36
C TYR A 201 -18.22 -1.27 9.63
N THR A 202 -17.13 -1.45 10.38
CA THR A 202 -16.88 -0.80 11.68
C THR A 202 -15.61 0.02 11.67
#